data_AF-A0A849TN62-F1
#
_entry.id   AF-A0A849TN62-F1
#
_cell.length_a   1.000
_cell.length_b   1.000
_cell.length_c   1.000
_cell.angle_alpha   90.00
_cell.angle_beta   90.00
_cell.angle_gamma   90.00
#
_symmetry.space_group_name_H-M   'P 1'
#
loop_
_entity.id
_entity.type
_entity.pdbx_description
1 polymer ?
#
loop_
_entity_poly.entity_id
_entity_poly.type
_entity_poly.pdbx_seq_one_letter_code
_entity_poly.pdbx_strand_id
1 'polypeptide(L)'
;MSYQRQKNIYLCDACGHAVVTQDRDEGVTPFMIACEHCKQSARSLFYACPQPLLAKTKPAFEWFKPSPVELDGICEPLPPNLAHNTRDHVVRGGLLMRPFVTVVETAGGAT
;
A
#
# COMPACT_ATOMS: atom_id res chain seq x y z
N MET A 1 13.62 2.90 -11.62
CA MET A 1 13.86 3.41 -10.25
C MET A 1 13.01 2.58 -9.32
N SER A 2 13.58 2.12 -8.22
CA SER A 2 12.87 1.41 -7.16
C SER A 2 12.21 2.41 -6.22
N TYR A 3 10.99 2.11 -5.76
CA TYR A 3 10.31 2.86 -4.70
C TYR A 3 10.19 2.06 -3.41
N GLN A 4 10.79 0.86 -3.34
CA GLN A 4 10.75 0.05 -2.13
C GLN A 4 11.28 0.84 -0.92
N ARG A 5 10.55 0.74 0.20
CA ARG A 5 10.73 1.49 1.45
C ARG A 5 10.48 3.00 1.38
N GLN A 6 10.22 3.58 0.20
CA GLN A 6 9.82 4.98 0.09
C GLN A 6 8.42 5.18 0.65
N LYS A 7 8.17 6.38 1.19
CA LYS A 7 6.83 6.78 1.62
C LYS A 7 6.20 7.69 0.57
N ASN A 8 4.90 7.55 0.39
CA ASN A 8 4.10 8.40 -0.47
C ASN A 8 2.97 9.04 0.35
N ILE A 9 2.44 10.15 -0.16
CA ILE A 9 1.25 10.80 0.38
C ILE A 9 0.17 10.76 -0.69
N TYR A 10 -1.02 10.32 -0.30
CA TYR A 10 -2.23 10.50 -1.08
C TYR A 10 -3.07 11.61 -0.46
N LEU A 11 -3.31 12.68 -1.21
CA LEU A 11 -4.05 13.86 -0.77
C LEU A 11 -5.45 13.88 -1.41
N CYS A 12 -6.49 13.99 -0.60
CA CYS A 12 -7.85 14.16 -1.09
C CYS A 12 -8.16 15.63 -1.37
N ASP A 13 -8.53 15.95 -2.60
CA ASP A 13 -8.88 17.32 -2.99
C ASP A 13 -10.23 17.78 -2.43
N ALA A 14 -11.12 16.84 -2.12
CA ALA A 14 -12.46 17.15 -1.65
C ALA A 14 -12.51 17.56 -0.17
N CYS A 15 -11.66 16.96 0.68
CA CYS A 15 -11.68 17.19 2.13
C CYS A 15 -10.32 17.53 2.76
N GLY A 16 -9.24 17.55 1.97
CA GLY A 16 -7.88 17.84 2.44
C GLY A 16 -7.24 16.73 3.27
N HIS A 17 -7.92 15.60 3.49
CA HIS A 17 -7.34 14.47 4.21
C HIS A 17 -6.16 13.87 3.44
N ALA A 18 -5.06 13.63 4.14
CA ALA A 18 -3.85 13.04 3.59
C ALA A 18 -3.53 11.73 4.30
N VAL A 19 -3.18 10.70 3.52
CA VAL A 19 -2.76 9.41 4.05
C VAL A 19 -1.35 9.07 3.59
N VAL A 20 -0.50 8.63 4.53
CA VAL A 20 0.86 8.19 4.25
C VAL A 20 0.85 6.69 4.00
N THR A 21 1.42 6.27 2.89
CA THR A 21 1.65 4.86 2.55
C THR A 21 3.14 4.57 2.45
N GLN A 22 3.54 3.32 2.59
CA GLN A 22 4.92 2.88 2.33
C GLN A 22 4.94 1.68 1.38
N ASP A 23 5.88 1.65 0.46
CA ASP A 23 6.05 0.51 -0.43
C ASP A 23 6.89 -0.55 0.30
N ARG A 24 6.28 -1.69 0.63
CA ARG A 24 6.99 -2.82 1.25
C ARG A 24 7.80 -3.60 0.23
N ASP A 25 7.20 -3.80 -0.95
CA ASP A 25 7.77 -4.60 -2.04
C ASP A 25 7.91 -3.77 -3.33
N GLU A 26 8.69 -4.26 -4.28
CA GLU A 26 8.82 -3.66 -5.62
C GLU A 26 7.57 -3.93 -6.47
N GLY A 27 7.08 -2.89 -7.17
CA GLY A 27 5.98 -3.02 -8.11
C GLY A 27 5.34 -1.68 -8.46
N VAL A 28 4.12 -1.72 -8.97
CA VAL A 28 3.34 -0.53 -9.33
C VAL A 28 2.20 -0.27 -8.35
N THR A 29 2.09 0.98 -7.93
CA THR A 29 1.00 1.49 -7.08
C THR A 29 0.09 2.40 -7.91
N PRO A 30 -1.22 2.47 -7.60
CA PRO A 30 -2.15 3.31 -8.35
C PRO A 30 -1.89 4.79 -8.05
N PHE A 31 -2.09 5.68 -9.03
CA PHE A 31 -1.96 7.13 -8.79
C PHE A 31 -3.13 7.72 -8.01
N MET A 32 -4.24 6.98 -7.84
CA MET A 32 -5.40 7.36 -7.05
C MET A 32 -5.87 6.20 -6.17
N ILE A 33 -6.32 6.54 -4.96
CA ILE A 33 -7.03 5.63 -4.05
C ILE A 33 -8.31 6.29 -3.55
N ALA A 34 -9.19 5.51 -2.94
CA ALA A 34 -10.33 6.07 -2.21
C ALA A 34 -9.85 6.74 -0.91
N CYS A 35 -10.29 7.97 -0.66
CA CYS A 35 -10.03 8.67 0.60
C CYS A 35 -10.74 7.94 1.75
N GLU A 36 -10.02 7.65 2.82
CA GLU A 36 -10.60 6.95 3.96
C GLU A 36 -11.71 7.74 4.67
N HIS A 37 -11.60 9.07 4.65
CA HIS A 37 -12.52 9.98 5.35
C HIS A 37 -13.83 10.22 4.58
N CYS A 38 -13.76 10.59 3.30
CA CYS A 38 -14.94 11.00 2.52
C CYS A 38 -15.25 10.13 1.30
N LYS A 39 -14.45 9.07 1.06
CA LYS A 39 -14.56 8.12 -0.06
C LYS A 39 -14.39 8.71 -1.47
N GLN A 40 -14.19 10.03 -1.60
CA GLN A 40 -13.76 10.68 -2.84
C GLN A 40 -12.32 10.28 -3.19
N SER A 41 -11.86 10.60 -4.39
CA SER A 41 -10.50 10.28 -4.82
C SER A 41 -9.45 11.03 -4.01
N ALA A 42 -8.39 10.33 -3.62
CA ALA A 42 -7.14 10.88 -3.10
C ALA A 42 -6.03 10.59 -4.11
N ARG A 43 -5.24 11.62 -4.46
CA ARG A 43 -4.22 11.57 -5.50
C ARG A 43 -2.83 11.42 -4.88
N SER A 44 -2.03 10.55 -5.47
CA SER A 44 -0.62 10.38 -5.17
C SER A 44 0.15 11.68 -5.41
N LEU A 45 1.04 12.04 -4.49
CA LEU A 45 2.06 13.08 -4.72
C LEU A 45 3.29 12.55 -5.47
N PHE A 46 3.20 11.35 -6.06
CA PHE A 46 4.25 10.70 -6.86
C PHE A 46 5.60 10.65 -6.14
N TYR A 47 5.58 10.36 -4.84
CA TYR A 47 6.77 10.32 -3.97
C TYR A 47 7.54 11.65 -3.92
N ALA A 48 7.00 12.75 -4.48
CA ALA A 48 7.53 14.10 -4.39
C ALA A 48 7.24 14.72 -3.02
N CYS A 49 7.65 14.00 -1.98
CA CYS A 49 7.46 14.33 -0.57
C CYS A 49 8.83 14.35 0.12
N PRO A 50 9.06 15.20 1.13
CA PRO A 50 10.34 15.21 1.86
C PRO A 50 10.55 13.92 2.67
N GLN A 51 11.21 12.91 2.08
CA GLN A 51 11.43 11.60 2.70
C GLN A 51 12.09 11.67 4.09
N PRO A 52 13.08 12.55 4.35
CA PRO A 52 13.64 12.69 5.70
C PRO A 52 12.61 13.10 6.76
N LEU A 53 11.61 13.92 6.38
CA LEU A 53 10.53 14.30 7.29
C LEU A 53 9.56 13.14 7.51
N LEU A 54 9.27 12.38 6.45
CA LEU A 54 8.39 11.21 6.54
C LEU A 54 9.03 10.02 7.24
N ALA A 55 10.36 9.96 7.39
CA ALA A 55 11.06 8.84 8.00
C ALA A 55 10.47 8.45 9.38
N LYS A 56 10.12 9.44 10.20
CA LYS A 56 9.55 9.26 11.55
C LYS A 56 8.01 9.11 11.56
N THR A 57 7.35 9.35 10.44
CA THR A 57 5.88 9.23 10.33
C THR A 57 5.49 7.78 10.11
N LYS A 58 4.66 7.21 10.98
CA LYS A 58 4.13 5.85 10.78
C LYS A 58 3.18 5.86 9.55
N PRO A 59 3.40 5.01 8.53
CA PRO A 59 2.44 4.86 7.44
C PRO A 59 1.14 4.25 7.95
N ALA A 60 0.02 4.63 7.35
CA ALA A 60 -1.28 4.00 7.61
C ALA A 60 -1.43 2.69 6.82
N PHE A 61 -0.88 2.65 5.60
CA PHE A 61 -0.92 1.49 4.71
C PHE A 61 0.46 1.12 4.19
N GLU A 62 0.57 -0.14 3.79
CA GLU A 62 1.67 -0.61 2.95
C GLU A 62 1.18 -1.16 1.61
N TRP A 63 2.01 -0.98 0.59
CA TRP A 63 1.89 -1.62 -0.71
C TRP A 63 2.75 -2.86 -0.73
N PHE A 64 2.15 -4.03 -0.95
CA PHE A 64 2.83 -5.32 -0.89
C PHE A 64 2.49 -6.18 -2.09
N LYS A 65 3.41 -7.10 -2.41
CA LYS A 65 3.18 -8.15 -3.40
C LYS A 65 2.73 -9.41 -2.64
N PRO A 66 1.49 -9.87 -2.81
CA PRO A 66 1.03 -11.07 -2.11
C PRO A 66 1.81 -12.29 -2.61
N SER A 67 2.09 -13.24 -1.71
CA SER A 67 2.48 -14.60 -2.11
C SER A 67 1.34 -15.28 -2.88
N PRO A 68 1.60 -16.36 -3.65
CA PRO A 68 0.54 -17.07 -4.35
C PRO A 68 -0.60 -17.52 -3.43
N VAL A 69 -0.27 -18.04 -2.24
CA VAL A 69 -1.26 -18.47 -1.24
C VAL A 69 -2.07 -17.30 -0.70
N GLU A 70 -1.44 -16.17 -0.38
CA GLU A 70 -2.16 -14.95 0.04
C GLU A 70 -3.06 -14.43 -1.07
N LEU A 71 -2.59 -14.43 -2.33
CA LEU A 71 -3.35 -13.96 -3.47
C LEU A 71 -4.61 -14.80 -3.70
N ASP A 72 -4.49 -16.13 -3.60
CA ASP A 72 -5.64 -17.02 -3.69
C ASP A 72 -6.63 -16.80 -2.56
N GLY A 73 -6.15 -16.66 -1.32
CA GLY A 73 -7.00 -16.32 -0.17
C GLY A 73 -7.70 -14.97 -0.30
N ILE A 74 -7.05 -13.97 -0.91
CA ILE A 74 -7.67 -12.66 -1.21
C ILE A 74 -8.74 -12.80 -2.30
N CYS A 75 -8.50 -13.65 -3.31
CA CYS A 75 -9.38 -13.75 -4.48
C CYS A 75 -10.57 -14.70 -4.29
N GLU A 76 -10.46 -15.69 -3.41
CA GLU A 76 -11.51 -16.70 -3.15
C GLU A 76 -12.86 -16.10 -2.75
N PRO A 77 -12.96 -15.09 -1.85
CA PRO A 77 -14.23 -14.50 -1.47
C PRO A 77 -14.75 -13.45 -2.47
N LEU A 78 -14.00 -13.12 -3.53
CA LEU A 78 -14.37 -12.05 -4.46
C LEU A 78 -15.26 -12.58 -5.59
N PRO A 79 -16.16 -11.75 -6.15
CA PRO A 79 -16.84 -12.06 -7.38
C PRO A 79 -15.85 -12.44 -8.51
N PRO A 80 -16.19 -13.37 -9.42
CA PRO A 80 -15.23 -13.93 -10.38
C PRO A 80 -14.47 -12.89 -11.22
N ASN A 81 -15.16 -11.83 -11.65
CA ASN A 81 -14.59 -10.71 -12.37
C ASN A 81 -13.58 -9.91 -11.53
N LEU A 82 -13.88 -9.67 -10.25
CA LEU A 82 -12.97 -8.94 -9.37
C LEU A 82 -11.75 -9.79 -9.00
N ALA A 83 -11.95 -11.08 -8.74
CA ALA A 83 -10.88 -12.05 -8.53
C ALA A 83 -9.93 -12.12 -9.75
N HIS A 84 -10.48 -12.20 -10.96
CA HIS A 84 -9.69 -12.20 -12.20
C HIS A 84 -8.87 -10.92 -12.36
N ASN A 85 -9.50 -9.75 -12.21
CA ASN A 85 -8.81 -8.46 -12.33
C ASN A 85 -7.71 -8.29 -11.27
N THR A 86 -7.94 -8.78 -10.05
CA THR A 86 -6.97 -8.70 -8.96
C THR A 86 -5.75 -9.57 -9.27
N ARG A 87 -5.95 -10.80 -9.78
CA ARG A 87 -4.85 -11.67 -10.22
C ARG A 87 -4.07 -11.06 -11.39
N ASP A 88 -4.76 -10.57 -12.42
CA ASP A 88 -4.09 -9.96 -13.59
C ASP A 88 -3.27 -8.73 -13.19
N HIS A 89 -3.80 -7.86 -12.31
CA HIS A 89 -3.07 -6.71 -11.76
C HIS A 89 -1.76 -7.15 -11.08
N VAL A 90 -1.82 -8.13 -10.18
CA VAL A 90 -0.63 -8.62 -9.46
C VAL A 90 0.38 -9.29 -10.39
N VAL A 91 -0.10 -10.09 -11.35
CA VAL A 91 0.75 -10.76 -12.36
C VAL A 91 1.49 -9.74 -13.22
N ARG A 92 0.86 -8.60 -13.52
CA ARG A 92 1.48 -7.47 -14.26
C ARG A 92 2.41 -6.60 -13.41
N GLY A 93 2.70 -7.00 -12.18
CA GLY A 93 3.59 -6.28 -11.27
C GLY A 93 2.88 -5.27 -10.35
N GLY A 94 1.55 -5.30 -10.31
CA GLY A 94 0.75 -4.51 -9.40
C GLY A 94 0.90 -4.91 -7.95
N LEU A 95 0.95 -3.93 -7.06
CA LEU A 95 0.91 -4.13 -5.62
C LEU A 95 -0.53 -4.01 -5.10
N LEU A 96 -0.80 -4.67 -3.99
CA LEU A 96 -2.05 -4.54 -3.24
C LEU A 96 -1.81 -3.68 -1.99
N MET A 97 -2.86 -3.04 -1.49
CA MET A 97 -2.82 -2.19 -0.30
C MET A 97 -3.37 -2.96 0.91
N ARG A 98 -2.71 -2.83 2.06
CA ARG A 98 -3.25 -3.29 3.36
C ARG A 98 -2.84 -2.37 4.51
N PRO A 99 -3.53 -2.38 5.65
CA PRO A 99 -3.10 -1.62 6.83
C PRO A 99 -1.66 -1.94 7.21
N PHE A 100 -0.91 -0.92 7.61
CA PHE A 100 0.50 -1.07 7.96
C PHE A 100 0.67 -1.88 9.25
N VAL A 101 1.43 -2.98 9.18
CA VAL A 101 1.73 -3.82 10.34
C VAL A 101 3.16 -3.55 10.80
N THR A 102 3.31 -3.11 12.05
CA THR A 102 4.63 -3.03 12.68
C THR A 102 5.04 -4.44 13.07
N VAL A 103 6.07 -5.00 12.43
CA VAL A 103 6.72 -6.22 12.93
C VAL A 103 7.52 -5.81 14.15
N VAL A 104 7.06 -6.20 15.35
CA VAL A 104 7.87 -6.07 16.57
C VAL A 104 8.79 -7.28 16.56
N GLU A 105 10.08 -7.06 16.35
CA GLU A 105 11.08 -8.11 16.61
C GLU A 105 11.04 -8.43 18.10
N THR A 106 10.48 -9.58 18.47
CA THR A 106 10.67 -10.11 19.81
C THR A 106 12.15 -10.41 19.96
N ALA A 107 12.84 -9.63 20.79
CA ALA A 107 14.20 -9.92 21.21
C ALA A 107 14.22 -11.33 21.82
N GLY A 108 14.67 -12.30 21.03
CA GLY A 108 14.90 -13.66 21.48
C GLY A 108 16.03 -13.63 22.49
N GLY A 109 15.67 -13.78 23.77
CA GLY A 109 16.62 -14.01 24.84
C GLY A 109 17.41 -15.27 24.55
N ALA A 110 18.71 -15.10 24.31
CA ALA A 110 19.68 -16.17 24.46
C ALA A 110 20.13 -16.16 25.93
N THR A 111 19.67 -17.15 26.68
CA THR A 111 20.32 -17.62 27.92
C THR A 111 21.35 -18.67 27.57
#